data_AF-N0BBP8-F1
#
_entry.id   AF-N0BBP8-F1
#
_cell.length_a   1.000
_cell.length_b   1.000
_cell.length_c   1.000
_cell.angle_alpha   90.00
_cell.angle_beta   90.00
_cell.angle_gamma   90.00
#
_symmetry.space_group_name_H-M   'P 1'
#
loop_
_entity.id
_entity.type
_entity.pdbx_description
1 polymer ?
#
loop_
_entity_poly.entity_id
_entity_poly.type
_entity_poly.pdbx_seq_one_letter_code
_entity_poly.pdbx_strand_id
1 'polypeptide(L)' 'MKIGDKVRVDRLPDGLPPGNQQLQNLFRGCLGKTFPIVKFDDGLVELHVGEVFGKPAEYHQIWLEPGQVKLVEA' A
#
# COMPACT_ATOMS: atom_id res chain seq x y z
N MET A 1 4.27 13.59 5.12
CA MET A 1 3.44 12.83 4.16
C MET A 1 2.14 13.58 3.98
N LYS A 2 1.77 13.86 2.73
CA LYS A 2 0.49 14.44 2.30
C LYS A 2 -0.03 13.69 1.08
N ILE A 3 -1.30 13.90 0.73
CA ILE A 3 -1.88 13.33 -0.50
C ILE A 3 -1.02 13.77 -1.70
N GLY A 4 -0.74 12.83 -2.60
CA GLY A 4 0.13 13.01 -3.76
C GLY A 4 1.61 12.69 -3.52
N ASP A 5 2.09 12.66 -2.26
CA ASP A 5 3.46 12.23 -1.96
C ASP A 5 3.67 10.78 -2.40
N LYS A 6 4.83 10.48 -2.96
CA LYS A 6 5.22 9.11 -3.31
C LYS A 6 5.86 8.40 -2.11
N VAL A 7 5.28 7.27 -1.73
CA VAL A 7 5.78 6.43 -0.64
C VAL A 7 6.08 5.02 -1.13
N ARG A 8 7.14 4.42 -0.59
CA ARG A 8 7.51 3.02 -0.81
C ARG A 8 6.94 2.17 0.31
N VAL A 9 6.31 1.06 -0.02
CA VAL A 9 5.92 0.04 0.99
C VAL A 9 7.17 -0.61 1.55
N ASP A 10 7.47 -0.36 2.82
CA ASP A 10 8.72 -0.77 3.47
C ASP A 10 8.57 -2.07 4.27
N ARG A 11 7.38 -2.31 4.83
CA ARG A 11 7.05 -3.53 5.59
C ARG A 11 5.58 -3.89 5.44
N LEU A 12 5.27 -5.17 5.68
CA LEU A 12 3.90 -5.69 5.67
C LEU A 12 3.26 -5.57 7.06
N PRO A 13 1.93 -5.58 7.18
CA PRO A 13 1.26 -5.69 8.47
C PRO A 13 1.53 -7.02 9.16
N ASP A 14 1.83 -6.98 10.46
CA ASP A 14 2.08 -8.18 11.28
C ASP A 14 0.83 -9.06 11.44
N GLY A 15 -0.36 -8.47 11.26
CA GLY A 15 -1.66 -9.13 11.45
C GLY A 15 -2.34 -9.66 10.19
N LEU A 16 -1.62 -9.87 9.08
CA LEU A 16 -2.25 -10.40 7.87
C LEU A 16 -2.84 -11.82 8.12
N PRO A 17 -4.13 -12.05 7.85
CA PRO A 17 -4.79 -13.33 8.11
C PRO A 17 -4.10 -14.49 7.37
N PRO A 18 -3.65 -15.54 8.08
CA PRO A 18 -2.87 -16.63 7.48
C PRO A 18 -3.69 -17.45 6.47
N GLY A 19 -5.02 -17.47 6.58
CA GLY A 19 -5.92 -18.19 5.67
C GLY A 19 -6.36 -17.41 4.42
N ASN A 20 -5.98 -16.13 4.29
CA ASN A 20 -6.37 -15.32 3.13
C ASN A 20 -5.20 -15.14 2.17
N GLN A 21 -5.01 -16.14 1.30
CA GLN A 21 -3.92 -16.18 0.32
C GLN A 21 -3.96 -14.98 -0.64
N GLN A 22 -5.16 -14.56 -1.06
CA GLN A 22 -5.34 -13.43 -1.97
C GLN A 22 -4.84 -12.13 -1.33
N LEU A 23 -5.23 -11.90 -0.08
CA LEU A 23 -4.80 -10.72 0.68
C LEU A 23 -3.28 -10.74 0.92
N GLN A 24 -2.72 -11.89 1.29
CA GLN A 24 -1.26 -12.03 1.45
C GLN A 24 -0.51 -11.71 0.14
N ASN A 25 -0.99 -12.22 -0.99
CA ASN A 25 -0.38 -11.96 -2.29
C ASN A 25 -0.48 -10.48 -2.68
N LEU A 26 -1.61 -9.84 -2.36
CA LEU A 26 -1.81 -8.40 -2.60
C LEU A 26 -0.74 -7.58 -1.87
N PHE A 27 -0.59 -7.78 -0.56
CA PHE A 27 0.38 -7.04 0.24
C PHE A 27 1.84 -7.38 -0.12
N ARG A 28 2.18 -8.67 -0.29
CA ARG A 28 3.52 -9.09 -0.70
C ARG A 28 3.93 -8.53 -2.06
N GLY A 29 3.01 -8.48 -3.01
CA GLY A 29 3.26 -7.91 -4.34
C GLY A 29 3.60 -6.42 -4.29
N CYS A 30 3.17 -5.70 -3.25
CA CYS A 30 3.42 -4.27 -3.09
C CYS A 30 4.74 -3.96 -2.35
N LEU A 31 5.34 -4.92 -1.65
CA LEU A 31 6.55 -4.69 -0.87
C LEU A 31 7.69 -4.17 -1.75
N GLY A 32 8.32 -3.08 -1.32
CA GLY A 32 9.40 -2.40 -2.04
C GLY A 32 8.95 -1.53 -3.22
N LYS A 33 7.66 -1.52 -3.57
CA LYS A 33 7.11 -0.68 -4.66
C LYS A 33 6.67 0.68 -4.13
N THR A 34 6.58 1.65 -5.05
CA THR A 34 6.25 3.04 -4.75
C THR A 34 4.88 3.41 -5.31
N PHE A 35 4.08 4.11 -4.49
CA PHE A 35 2.74 4.55 -4.84
C PHE A 35 2.50 5.98 -4.34
N PRO A 36 1.68 6.78 -5.03
CA PRO A 36 1.18 8.03 -4.48
C PRO A 36 0.19 7.75 -3.33
N ILE A 37 0.23 8.59 -2.29
CA ILE A 37 -0.82 8.59 -1.27
C ILE A 37 -2.10 9.18 -1.89
N VAL A 38 -3.21 8.45 -1.83
CA VAL A 38 -4.49 8.93 -2.38
C VAL A 38 -5.45 9.43 -1.29
N LYS A 39 -5.38 8.87 -0.08
CA LYS A 39 -6.25 9.24 1.05
C LYS A 39 -5.59 8.91 2.39
N PHE A 40 -6.04 9.60 3.43
CA PHE A 40 -5.83 9.22 4.83
C PHE A 40 -7.18 8.91 5.47
N ASP A 41 -7.26 7.82 6.23
CA ASP A 41 -8.47 7.45 6.99
C ASP A 41 -8.06 6.63 8.21
N ASP A 42 -8.65 6.91 9.37
CA ASP A 42 -8.37 6.22 10.64
C ASP A 42 -6.86 5.99 10.95
N GLY A 43 -6.03 6.99 10.66
CA GLY A 43 -4.58 6.90 10.85
C GLY A 43 -3.82 6.05 9.82
N LEU A 44 -4.50 5.52 8.81
CA LEU A 44 -3.93 4.74 7.71
C LEU A 44 -3.76 5.60 6.45
N VAL A 45 -2.84 5.17 5.59
CA VAL A 45 -2.65 5.70 4.24
C VAL A 45 -3.23 4.73 3.23
N GLU A 46 -4.05 5.25 2.32
CA GLU A 46 -4.57 4.48 1.19
C GLU A 46 -3.60 4.58 0.02
N LEU A 47 -3.30 3.42 -0.59
CA LEU A 47 -2.53 3.31 -1.82
C LEU A 47 -3.33 2.52 -2.85
N HIS A 48 -3.40 3.04 -4.07
CA HIS A 48 -3.95 2.34 -5.23
C HIS A 48 -2.85 1.51 -5.90
N VAL A 49 -3.04 0.20 -5.97
CA VAL A 49 -2.00 -0.78 -6.30
C VAL A 49 -2.36 -1.70 -7.46
N GLY A 50 -3.48 -1.48 -8.14
CA GLY A 50 -3.97 -2.38 -9.19
C GLY A 50 -2.99 -2.58 -10.35
N GLU A 51 -2.17 -1.58 -10.68
CA GLU A 51 -1.17 -1.66 -11.75
C GLU A 51 -0.11 -2.75 -11.51
N VAL A 52 0.19 -3.05 -10.24
CA VAL A 52 1.09 -4.15 -9.86
C VAL A 52 0.61 -5.51 -10.39
N PHE A 53 -0.70 -5.63 -10.60
CA PHE A 53 -1.39 -6.86 -10.98
C PHE A 53 -1.99 -6.77 -12.39
N GLY A 54 -1.54 -5.82 -13.21
CA GLY A 54 -2.03 -5.63 -14.58
C GLY A 54 -3.48 -5.14 -14.64
N LYS A 55 -3.93 -4.41 -13.62
CA LYS A 55 -5.28 -3.82 -13.51
C LYS A 55 -5.17 -2.29 -13.44
N PRO A 56 -6.28 -1.55 -13.66
CA PRO A 56 -6.33 -0.11 -13.37
C PRO A 56 -5.90 0.17 -11.93
N ALA A 57 -5.28 1.32 -11.67
CA ALA A 57 -4.67 1.63 -10.37
C ALA A 57 -5.65 1.47 -9.20
N GLU A 58 -6.87 2.00 -9.35
CA GLU A 58 -7.96 1.98 -8.38
C GLU A 58 -8.61 0.60 -8.19
N TYR A 59 -8.27 -0.39 -9.01
CA TYR A 59 -8.87 -1.73 -8.94
C TYR A 59 -8.54 -2.46 -7.63
N HIS A 60 -7.34 -2.21 -7.10
CA HIS A 60 -6.92 -2.71 -5.80
C HIS A 60 -6.42 -1.57 -4.95
N GLN A 61 -6.87 -1.56 -3.70
CA GLN A 61 -6.45 -0.59 -2.69
C GLN A 61 -5.91 -1.33 -1.48
N ILE A 62 -4.83 -0.81 -0.92
CA ILE A 62 -4.31 -1.26 0.37
C ILE A 62 -4.25 -0.09 1.33
N TRP A 63 -4.41 -0.42 2.60
CA TRP A 63 -4.38 0.52 3.71
C TRP A 63 -3.23 0.13 4.62
N LEU A 64 -2.35 1.08 4.90
CA LEU A 64 -1.12 0.86 5.66
C LEU A 64 -0.95 1.92 6.73
N GLU A 65 -0.36 1.56 7.85
CA GLU A 65 0.08 2.54 8.83
C GLU A 65 1.24 3.38 8.26
N PRO A 66 1.38 4.66 8.68
CA PRO A 66 2.52 5.51 8.32
C PRO A 66 3.89 4.85 8.52
N GLY A 67 4.03 4.04 9.57
CA GLY A 67 5.29 3.33 9.85
C GLY A 67 5.58 2.19 8.88
N GLN A 68 4.62 1.76 8.06
CA GLN A 68 4.79 0.68 7.08
C GLN A 68 5.24 1.17 5.70
N VAL A 69 5.32 2.49 5.53
CA VAL A 69 5.75 3.14 4.30
C VAL A 69 6.91 4.09 4.56
N LYS A 70 7.69 4.40 3.52
CA LYS A 70 8.74 5.43 3.55
C LYS A 70 8.54 6.44 2.43
N LEU A 71 8.63 7.72 2.74
CA LEU A 71 8.65 8.77 1.73
C LEU A 71 9.85 8.57 0.80
N VAL A 72 9.63 8.60 -0.52
CA VAL A 72 10.69 8.33 -1.50
C VAL A 72 11.42 9.61 -1.91
N GLU A 73 10.75 10.76 -1.87
CA GLU A 73 11.23 12.16 -1.86
C GLU A 73 10.02 13.06 -2.18
N ALA A 74 10.03 14.32 -1.72
CA ALA A 74 8.93 15.28 -1.82
C ALA A 74 9.02 16.17 -3.07
#